data_AF-A0A8S1RL25-F1
#
_entry.id   AF-A0A8S1RL25-F1
#
_cell.length_a   1.000
_cell.length_b   1.000
_cell.length_c   1.000
_cell.angle_alpha   90.00
_cell.angle_beta   90.00
_cell.angle_gamma   90.00
#
_symmetry.space_group_name_H-M   'P 1'
#
loop_
_entity.id
_entity.type
_entity.pdbx_description
1 polymer ?
#
loop_
_entity_poly.entity_id
_entity_poly.type
_entity_poly.pdbx_seq_one_letter_code
_entity_poly.pdbx_strand_id
1 'polypeptide(L)'
;MNINKCKYQIRYKVESKQIYSGGGSYDQEGNQIKIGKWIELVEGFYCEKQVYYKGEYNMNGMKVGRWDIMFCKYRETKYQIMQILSSIKRNICIYLVLVDHMIQKEIRKSLDSGQNWLKSFIVKDQPIIKVNII
;
A
#
# COMPACT_ATOMS: atom_id res chain seq x y z
N MET A 1 10.89 16.40 -55.81
CA MET A 1 10.08 15.94 -54.67
C MET A 1 10.92 14.97 -53.86
N ASN A 2 11.30 15.40 -52.66
CA ASN A 2 12.33 14.79 -51.83
C ASN A 2 11.69 13.80 -50.85
N ILE A 3 12.08 12.54 -50.94
CA ILE A 3 11.97 11.58 -49.82
C ILE A 3 13.38 11.50 -49.22
N ASN A 4 13.58 12.03 -48.00
CA ASN A 4 14.26 11.35 -46.89
C ASN A 4 14.58 12.26 -45.68
N LYS A 5 14.05 11.83 -44.53
CA LYS A 5 14.70 11.69 -43.21
C LYS A 5 15.16 12.93 -42.43
N CYS A 6 14.36 13.27 -41.41
CA CYS A 6 14.85 13.62 -40.05
C CYS A 6 14.03 12.76 -39.06
N LYS A 7 14.43 11.54 -38.70
CA LYS A 7 15.35 11.21 -37.58
C LYS A 7 15.18 12.11 -36.36
N TYR A 8 14.13 11.86 -35.56
CA TYR A 8 14.23 12.02 -34.11
C TYR A 8 14.37 10.65 -33.46
N GLN A 9 15.61 10.38 -33.09
CA GLN A 9 16.06 9.24 -32.31
C GLN A 9 15.95 9.67 -30.85
N ILE A 10 14.92 9.22 -30.14
CA ILE A 10 14.86 9.44 -28.70
C ILE A 10 15.70 8.34 -28.03
N ARG A 11 16.98 8.66 -27.77
CA ARG A 11 17.83 7.89 -26.86
C ARG A 11 17.37 8.16 -25.43
N TYR A 12 16.57 7.27 -24.87
CA TYR A 12 16.53 7.08 -23.42
C TYR A 12 17.45 5.91 -23.07
N LYS A 13 18.64 6.23 -22.58
CA LYS A 13 19.43 5.32 -21.75
C LYS A 13 19.37 5.86 -20.32
N VAL A 14 18.23 5.64 -19.69
CA VAL A 14 18.03 5.78 -18.24
C VAL A 14 17.24 4.54 -17.84
N GLU A 15 17.77 3.83 -16.85
CA GLU A 15 17.34 2.50 -16.40
C GLU A 15 15.82 2.38 -16.34
N SER A 16 15.32 1.32 -16.98
CA SER A 16 13.92 0.97 -17.24
C SER A 16 12.93 1.26 -16.11
N LYS A 17 12.48 2.51 -15.99
CA LYS A 17 11.16 2.81 -15.43
C LYS A 17 10.14 2.61 -16.54
N GLN A 18 9.75 1.35 -16.71
CA GLN A 18 8.69 0.95 -17.62
C GLN A 18 7.45 1.79 -17.28
N ILE A 19 7.11 2.76 -18.11
CA ILE A 19 5.82 3.44 -18.04
C ILE A 19 4.83 2.38 -18.49
N TYR A 20 4.19 1.71 -17.52
CA TYR A 20 3.15 0.72 -17.78
C TYR A 20 1.91 1.46 -18.29
N SER A 21 1.91 1.91 -19.55
CA SER A 21 0.65 2.06 -20.26
C SER A 21 0.11 0.66 -20.50
N GLY A 22 -1.21 0.49 -20.55
CA GLY A 22 -1.86 -0.78 -20.87
C GLY A 22 -1.60 -1.25 -22.31
N GLY A 23 -0.47 -0.92 -22.92
CA GLY A 23 -0.11 -1.23 -24.30
C GLY A 23 -0.67 -0.28 -25.36
N GLY A 24 -1.40 0.77 -24.97
CA GLY A 24 -2.02 1.73 -25.89
C GLY A 24 -1.33 3.09 -25.95
N SER A 25 -1.83 3.94 -26.85
CA SER A 25 -1.36 5.31 -27.09
C SER A 25 -2.44 6.32 -26.72
N TYR A 26 -2.01 7.53 -26.40
CA TYR A 26 -2.91 8.67 -26.27
C TYR A 26 -2.88 9.51 -27.54
N ASP A 27 -3.93 10.32 -27.75
CA ASP A 27 -3.97 11.33 -28.80
C ASP A 27 -2.82 12.34 -28.67
N GLN A 28 -2.35 12.86 -29.80
CA GLN A 28 -1.24 13.82 -29.83
C GLN A 28 -1.70 15.26 -29.59
N GLU A 29 -3.01 15.49 -29.55
CA GLU A 29 -3.62 16.82 -29.35
C GLU A 29 -3.61 17.26 -27.88
N GLY A 30 -3.12 16.41 -26.97
CA GLY A 30 -2.91 16.74 -25.56
C GLY A 30 -4.13 16.56 -24.67
N ASN A 31 -5.24 16.04 -25.21
CA ASN A 31 -6.48 15.80 -24.45
C ASN A 31 -6.44 14.50 -23.62
N GLN A 32 -5.35 13.73 -23.69
CA GLN A 32 -5.16 12.46 -22.98
C GLN A 32 -6.23 11.43 -23.35
N ILE A 33 -6.70 11.46 -24.60
CA ILE A 33 -7.70 10.55 -25.12
C ILE A 33 -7.01 9.23 -25.48
N LYS A 34 -7.49 8.12 -24.91
CA LYS A 34 -6.99 6.78 -25.25
C LYS A 34 -7.36 6.43 -26.69
N ILE A 35 -6.38 5.98 -27.48
CA ILE A 35 -6.58 5.53 -28.86
C ILE A 35 -5.88 4.18 -29.09
N GLY A 36 -6.41 3.38 -30.02
CA GLY A 36 -5.85 2.08 -30.39
C GLY A 36 -6.09 0.99 -29.36
N LYS A 37 -5.21 -0.01 -29.30
CA LYS A 37 -5.41 -1.20 -28.46
C LYS A 37 -5.01 -0.93 -27.01
N TRP A 38 -5.86 -1.34 -26.07
CA TRP A 38 -5.66 -1.13 -24.64
C TRP A 38 -5.92 -2.38 -23.82
N ILE A 39 -5.18 -2.47 -22.72
CA ILE A 39 -5.40 -3.37 -21.59
C ILE A 39 -5.89 -2.51 -20.42
N GLU A 40 -7.06 -2.85 -19.90
CA GLU A 40 -7.66 -2.18 -18.74
C GLU A 40 -7.82 -3.17 -17.59
N LEU A 41 -7.39 -2.76 -16.40
CA LEU A 41 -7.60 -3.57 -15.20
C LEU A 41 -9.08 -3.50 -14.79
N VAL A 42 -9.66 -4.63 -14.39
CA VAL A 42 -11.01 -4.64 -13.81
C VAL A 42 -11.01 -3.88 -12.49
N GLU A 43 -12.15 -3.26 -12.16
CA GLU A 43 -12.34 -2.68 -10.83
C GLU A 43 -12.12 -3.73 -9.74
N GLY A 44 -11.35 -3.39 -8.71
CA GLY A 44 -10.90 -4.38 -7.73
C GLY A 44 -9.87 -5.35 -8.30
N PHE A 45 -8.99 -4.89 -9.19
CA PHE A 45 -7.77 -5.63 -9.53
C PHE A 45 -6.87 -5.71 -8.31
N TYR A 46 -6.76 -6.90 -7.73
CA TYR A 46 -5.82 -7.20 -6.64
C TYR A 46 -5.16 -8.55 -6.87
N CYS A 47 -4.23 -8.91 -5.99
CA CYS A 47 -3.36 -10.07 -6.15
C CYS A 47 -4.10 -11.40 -6.44
N GLU A 48 -5.33 -11.57 -5.97
CA GLU A 48 -6.14 -12.79 -6.14
C GLU A 48 -7.16 -12.70 -7.28
N LYS A 49 -7.41 -11.49 -7.81
CA LYS A 49 -8.35 -11.23 -8.92
C LYS A 49 -7.65 -10.42 -10.01
N GLN A 50 -6.80 -11.12 -10.76
CA GLN A 50 -6.07 -10.53 -11.89
C GLN A 50 -6.86 -10.68 -13.19
N VAL A 51 -7.99 -9.97 -13.25
CA VAL A 51 -8.81 -9.89 -14.46
C VAL A 51 -8.50 -8.56 -15.15
N TYR A 52 -8.30 -8.60 -16.45
CA TYR A 52 -8.16 -7.40 -17.27
C TYR A 52 -8.95 -7.54 -18.57
N TYR A 53 -9.41 -6.41 -19.08
CA TYR A 53 -10.05 -6.31 -20.37
C TYR A 53 -9.03 -5.94 -21.44
N LYS A 54 -9.17 -6.51 -22.63
CA LYS A 54 -8.36 -6.17 -23.80
C LYS A 54 -9.28 -5.79 -24.94
N GLY A 55 -9.11 -4.60 -25.48
CA GLY A 55 -9.93 -4.12 -26.60
C GLY A 55 -9.32 -2.89 -27.26
N GLU A 56 -10.15 -2.15 -27.99
CA GLU A 56 -9.71 -1.01 -28.79
C GLU A 56 -10.55 0.23 -28.51
N TYR A 57 -9.87 1.38 -28.52
CA TYR A 57 -10.47 2.70 -28.50
C TYR A 57 -10.31 3.37 -29.86
N ASN A 58 -11.37 4.01 -30.34
CA ASN A 58 -11.32 4.81 -31.57
C ASN A 58 -10.67 6.19 -31.34
N MET A 59 -10.55 7.00 -32.40
CA MET A 59 -9.96 8.34 -32.35
C MET A 59 -10.70 9.32 -31.43
N ASN A 60 -11.96 9.03 -31.08
CA ASN A 60 -12.77 9.85 -30.17
C ASN A 60 -12.73 9.34 -28.73
N GLY A 61 -11.89 8.35 -28.41
CA GLY A 61 -11.80 7.78 -27.06
C GLY A 61 -12.94 6.84 -26.69
N MET A 62 -13.71 6.36 -27.65
CA MET A 62 -14.81 5.41 -27.39
C MET A 62 -14.34 3.98 -27.57
N LYS A 63 -14.76 3.09 -26.66
CA LYS A 63 -14.55 1.64 -26.77
C LYS A 63 -15.26 1.13 -28.03
N VAL A 64 -14.53 0.45 -28.89
CA VAL A 64 -15.07 -0.13 -30.13
C VAL A 64 -14.70 -1.60 -30.25
N GLY A 65 -15.53 -2.33 -31.01
CA GLY A 65 -15.32 -3.74 -31.29
C GLY A 65 -15.46 -4.64 -30.06
N ARG A 66 -14.82 -5.81 -30.14
CA ARG A 66 -14.87 -6.83 -29.10
C ARG A 66 -13.86 -6.52 -27.99
N TRP A 67 -14.32 -6.59 -26.75
CA TRP A 67 -13.49 -6.50 -25.55
C TRP A 67 -13.41 -7.88 -24.89
N ASP A 68 -12.22 -8.47 -24.92
CA ASP A 68 -11.97 -9.78 -24.34
C ASP A 68 -11.65 -9.66 -22.84
N ILE A 69 -12.26 -10.55 -22.05
CA ILE A 69 -11.98 -10.68 -20.62
C ILE A 69 -10.87 -11.71 -20.46
N MET A 70 -9.72 -11.28 -19.96
CA MET A 70 -8.56 -12.12 -19.77
C MET A 70 -8.36 -12.41 -18.29
N PHE A 71 -8.15 -13.69 -17.99
CA PHE A 71 -7.77 -14.15 -16.66
C PHE A 71 -6.29 -14.47 -16.68
N CYS A 72 -5.51 -13.74 -15.89
CA CYS A 72 -4.11 -14.10 -15.68
C CYS A 72 -4.04 -15.37 -14.82
N LYS A 73 -4.06 -16.55 -15.46
CA LYS A 73 -3.69 -17.82 -14.82
C LYS A 73 -2.17 -17.83 -14.64
N TYR A 74 -1.65 -17.09 -13.66
CA TYR A 74 -0.25 -17.22 -13.31
C TYR A 74 -0.02 -18.56 -12.60
N ARG A 75 0.99 -19.30 -13.07
CA ARG A 75 1.41 -20.61 -12.54
C ARG A 75 1.40 -20.60 -11.01
N GLU A 76 0.73 -21.61 -10.45
CA GLU A 76 0.23 -21.69 -9.09
C GLU A 76 1.25 -21.39 -7.99
N THR A 77 2.55 -21.64 -8.20
CA THR A 77 3.53 -21.66 -7.10
C THR A 77 3.94 -20.29 -6.55
N LYS A 78 4.32 -19.31 -7.38
CA LYS A 78 4.90 -18.05 -6.87
C LYS A 78 3.86 -17.17 -6.17
N TYR A 79 2.63 -17.15 -6.66
CA TYR A 79 1.56 -16.33 -6.10
C TYR A 79 0.95 -16.94 -4.85
N GLN A 80 0.79 -18.27 -4.80
CA GLN A 80 0.42 -18.94 -3.55
C GLN A 80 1.46 -18.66 -2.47
N ILE A 81 2.75 -18.73 -2.80
CA ILE A 81 3.82 -18.35 -1.86
C ILE A 81 3.71 -16.88 -1.44
N MET A 82 3.49 -15.94 -2.38
CA MET A 82 3.28 -14.53 -2.01
C MET A 82 2.04 -14.32 -1.12
N GLN A 83 0.93 -15.00 -1.38
CA GLN A 83 -0.28 -14.93 -0.55
C GLN A 83 -0.06 -15.50 0.85
N ILE A 84 0.62 -16.65 0.95
CA ILE A 84 1.01 -17.25 2.23
C ILE A 84 1.95 -16.30 2.99
N LEU A 85 2.96 -15.74 2.33
CA LEU A 85 3.89 -14.80 2.94
C LEU A 85 3.19 -13.50 3.39
N SER A 86 2.26 -12.96 2.59
CA SER A 86 1.46 -11.79 2.97
C SER A 86 0.58 -12.08 4.19
N SER A 87 -0.01 -13.27 4.26
CA SER A 87 -0.84 -13.70 5.39
C SER A 87 -0.01 -13.90 6.65
N ILE A 88 1.15 -14.56 6.54
CA ILE A 88 2.11 -14.74 7.64
C ILE A 88 2.59 -13.38 8.15
N LYS A 89 2.98 -12.47 7.26
CA LYS A 89 3.44 -11.13 7.63
C LYS A 89 2.37 -10.36 8.40
N ARG A 90 1.12 -10.41 7.95
CA ARG A 90 -0.02 -9.77 8.66
C ARG A 90 -0.20 -10.36 10.06
N ASN A 91 -0.18 -11.69 10.18
CA ASN A 91 -0.36 -12.36 11.48
C ASN A 91 0.78 -12.04 12.45
N ILE A 92 2.02 -12.01 11.97
CA ILE A 92 3.19 -11.62 12.77
C ILE A 92 3.03 -10.17 13.25
N CYS A 93 2.63 -9.24 12.39
CA CYS A 93 2.42 -7.85 12.79
C CYS A 93 1.35 -7.73 13.90
N ILE A 94 0.23 -8.46 13.78
CA ILE A 94 -0.82 -8.46 14.81
C ILE A 94 -0.27 -8.97 16.14
N TYR A 95 0.46 -10.09 16.12
CA TYR A 95 1.07 -10.65 17.32
C TYR A 95 2.04 -9.66 18.00
N LEU A 96 2.90 -9.00 17.23
CA LEU A 96 3.86 -8.02 17.75
C LEU A 96 3.15 -6.83 18.42
N VAL A 97 2.06 -6.33 17.83
CA VAL A 97 1.26 -5.25 18.42
C VAL A 97 0.60 -5.67 19.74
N LEU A 98 0.09 -6.90 19.81
CA LEU A 98 -0.49 -7.43 21.04
C LEU A 98 0.54 -7.59 22.15
N VAL A 99 1.73 -8.11 21.82
CA VAL A 99 2.83 -8.26 22.79
C VAL A 99 3.29 -6.90 23.31
N ASP A 100 3.48 -5.91 22.43
CA ASP A 100 3.83 -4.55 22.84
C ASP A 100 2.76 -3.97 23.79
N HIS A 101 1.47 -4.10 23.44
CA HIS A 101 0.38 -3.65 24.30
C HIS A 101 0.39 -4.31 25.70
N MET A 102 0.68 -5.62 25.77
CA MET A 102 0.79 -6.34 27.04
C MET A 102 1.96 -5.86 27.88
N ILE A 103 3.14 -5.66 27.26
CA ILE A 103 4.33 -5.15 27.94
C ILE A 103 4.05 -3.75 28.49
N GLN A 104 3.47 -2.86 27.68
CA GLN A 104 3.09 -1.51 28.11
C GLN A 104 2.13 -1.53 29.30
N LYS A 105 1.18 -2.48 29.31
CA LYS A 105 0.21 -2.63 30.41
C LYS A 105 0.88 -3.04 31.73
N GLU A 106 1.81 -3.99 31.69
CA GLU A 106 2.53 -4.43 32.89
C GLU A 106 3.51 -3.37 33.43
N ILE A 107 4.18 -2.63 32.54
CA ILE A 107 5.01 -1.48 32.91
C ILE A 107 4.18 -0.43 33.66
N ARG A 108 2.98 -0.11 33.15
CA ARG A 108 2.07 0.85 33.81
C ARG A 108 1.64 0.39 35.19
N LYS A 109 1.20 -0.87 35.33
CA LYS A 109 0.83 -1.44 36.65
C LYS A 109 1.98 -1.34 37.65
N SER A 110 3.20 -1.64 37.21
CA SER A 110 4.40 -1.58 38.04
C SER A 110 4.70 -0.15 38.47
N LEU A 111 4.57 0.81 37.54
CA LEU A 111 4.75 2.24 37.82
C LEU A 111 3.72 2.76 38.82
N ASP A 112 2.43 2.45 38.62
CA ASP A 112 1.34 2.86 39.51
C ASP A 112 1.54 2.29 40.92
N SER A 113 1.95 1.02 41.01
CA SER A 113 2.27 0.36 42.28
C SER A 113 3.43 1.04 42.99
N GLY A 114 4.51 1.37 42.26
CA GLY A 114 5.66 2.11 42.80
C GLY A 114 5.30 3.51 43.27
N GLN A 115 4.48 4.25 42.51
CA GLN A 115 3.99 5.58 42.91
C GLN A 115 3.12 5.51 44.17
N ASN A 116 2.24 4.52 44.27
CA ASN A 116 1.41 4.32 45.46
C ASN A 116 2.25 3.95 46.69
N TRP A 117 3.26 3.10 46.51
CA TRP A 117 4.23 2.78 47.55
C TRP A 117 4.94 4.04 48.05
N LEU A 118 5.51 4.86 47.17
CA LEU A 118 6.18 6.11 47.54
C LEU A 118 5.26 7.08 48.30
N LYS A 119 4.01 7.24 47.85
CA LYS A 119 3.02 8.08 48.54
C LYS A 119 2.76 7.58 49.98
N SER A 120 2.73 6.27 50.20
CA SER A 120 2.50 5.69 51.54
C SER A 120 3.65 5.93 52.53
N PHE A 121 4.89 6.10 52.04
CA PHE A 121 6.04 6.42 52.87
C PHE A 121 6.06 7.90 53.26
N ILE A 122 5.83 8.80 52.31
CA ILE A 122 5.83 10.26 52.56
C ILE A 122 4.78 10.65 53.60
N VAL A 123 3.63 9.98 53.63
CA VAL A 123 2.56 10.23 54.62
C VAL A 123 2.92 9.77 56.03
N LYS A 124 3.79 8.77 56.19
CA LYS A 124 4.16 8.20 57.50
C LYS A 124 5.23 9.01 58.24
N ASP A 125 6.06 9.76 57.51
CA ASP A 125 7.18 10.53 58.09
C ASP A 125 6.86 12.01 58.36
N GLN A 126 5.59 12.42 58.28
CA GLN A 126 5.18 13.77 58.67
C GLN A 126 5.17 13.88 60.21
N PRO A 127 6.00 14.75 60.84
CA PRO A 127 5.95 14.96 62.28
C PRO A 127 4.59 15.54 62.67
N ILE A 128 3.95 14.97 63.69
CA ILE A 128 2.71 15.51 64.26
C ILE A 128 3.05 16.81 64.98
N ILE A 129 2.96 17.94 64.27
CA ILE A 129 3.05 19.26 64.89
C ILE A 129 1.71 19.47 65.62
N LYS A 130 1.67 19.11 66.92
CA LYS A 130 0.57 19.51 67.80
C LYS A 130 0.69 21.00 68.06
N VAL A 131 -0.05 21.81 67.28
CA VAL A 131 -0.22 23.23 67.58
C VAL A 131 -1.28 23.34 68.67
N ASN A 132 -0.85 23.57 69.91
CA ASN A 132 -1.75 24.00 70.98
C ASN A 132 -2.10 25.46 70.74
N ILE A 133 -3.36 25.73 70.39
CA ILE A 133 -3.91 27.08 70.32
C ILE A 133 -4.44 27.39 71.73
N ILE A 134 -3.84 28.40 72.37
CA ILE A 134 -4.29 29.01 73.63
C ILE A 134 -5.17 30.21 73.27
#